data_AF-Q4S6W8-F1
#
_entry.id   AF-Q4S6W8-F1
#
_cell.length_a   1.000
_cell.length_b   1.000
_cell.length_c   1.000
_cell.angle_alpha   90.00
_cell.angle_beta   90.00
_cell.angle_gamma   90.00
#
_symmetry.space_group_name_H-M   'P 1'
#
loop_
_entity.id
_entity.type
_entity.pdbx_description
1 polymer ?
#
loop_
_entity_poly.entity_id
_entity_poly.type
_entity_poly.pdbx_seq_one_letter_code
_entity_poly.pdbx_strand_id
1 'polypeptide(L)'
;KLESLPPPPKGLYIYGDVGTGKTMLMDLFHSCVVTPRKKRVHFNTFMLDIHKRIHRRKQSLPKRTLGKLFTYDPISPVAVEISNETCLLCFDEFQVSDVADALVLKQLFQALFRSGVVLVATSNRPPDDLYKNGLQRDTFLPFIDMLKERCHIFRLDSGTDYRRLGKAGAARAFYLTRNAGAEAALDALFEELSFRQKSDTGPQTLSVLGRPVTLQKTCGSIADCTFDELCGKPLGASDYLEMARHFDTVFIRNVPRLTRSLKDQARRFTTLIDNFYDKKVRVVLLAAAPVDQLFVLAGGEDELDRQLLDDLGLSAAAEQLSLFTAEEEIFAFQRTVSRLEEMQTESYWSDGD
;
A
#
# COMPACT_ATOMS: atom_id res chain seq x y z
N LYS A 1 35.33 -31.94 -21.22
CA LYS A 1 35.07 -30.50 -21.37
C LYS A 1 33.75 -30.23 -20.67
N LEU A 2 33.74 -29.61 -19.48
CA LEU A 2 32.49 -29.10 -18.92
C LEU A 2 32.04 -27.98 -19.86
N GLU A 3 30.97 -28.20 -20.62
CA GLU A 3 30.30 -27.12 -21.31
C GLU A 3 29.84 -26.13 -20.25
N SER A 4 30.43 -24.94 -20.24
CA SER A 4 30.01 -23.85 -19.37
C SER A 4 28.54 -23.55 -19.70
N LEU A 5 27.64 -23.80 -18.75
CA LEU A 5 26.24 -23.42 -18.88
C LEU A 5 26.17 -21.96 -19.35
N PRO A 6 25.28 -21.63 -20.31
CA PRO A 6 25.13 -20.25 -20.76
C PRO A 6 24.82 -19.35 -19.57
N PRO A 7 25.36 -18.13 -19.53
CA PRO A 7 25.11 -17.21 -18.44
C PRO A 7 23.59 -16.99 -18.29
N PRO A 8 23.09 -16.86 -17.05
CA PRO A 8 21.67 -16.64 -16.81
C PRO A 8 21.21 -15.38 -17.55
N PRO A 9 19.97 -15.37 -18.09
CA PRO A 9 19.47 -14.21 -18.80
C PRO A 9 19.40 -13.00 -17.86
N LYS A 10 19.50 -11.80 -18.44
CA LYS A 10 19.29 -10.57 -17.68
C LYS A 10 17.86 -10.51 -17.17
N GLY A 11 17.71 -9.97 -15.96
CA GLY A 11 16.44 -9.64 -15.35
C GLY A 11 15.71 -8.50 -16.05
N LEU A 12 14.56 -8.12 -15.51
CA LEU A 12 13.75 -7.02 -16.03
C LEU A 12 13.29 -6.13 -14.86
N TYR A 13 13.53 -4.83 -14.96
CA TYR A 13 13.08 -3.84 -14.01
C TYR A 13 12.13 -2.88 -14.72
N ILE A 14 10.84 -3.02 -14.43
CA ILE A 14 9.78 -2.20 -15.01
C ILE A 14 9.43 -1.08 -14.03
N TYR A 15 9.53 0.17 -14.47
CA TYR A 15 9.12 1.30 -13.65
C TYR A 15 8.22 2.28 -14.40
N GLY A 16 7.41 3.02 -13.66
CA GLY A 16 6.48 4.00 -14.21
C GLY A 16 5.48 4.42 -13.15
N ASP A 17 4.66 5.41 -13.46
CA ASP A 17 3.70 5.96 -12.50
C ASP A 17 2.62 4.96 -12.09
N VAL A 18 1.88 5.28 -11.03
CA VAL A 18 0.78 4.44 -10.53
C VAL A 18 -0.24 4.21 -11.64
N GLY A 19 -0.80 2.99 -11.72
CA GLY A 19 -1.87 2.70 -12.69
C GLY A 19 -1.42 2.42 -14.14
N THR A 20 -0.12 2.45 -14.44
CA THR A 20 0.42 2.17 -15.78
C THR A 20 0.34 0.70 -16.23
N GLY A 21 -0.14 -0.23 -15.37
CA GLY A 21 -0.30 -1.65 -15.72
C GLY A 21 0.91 -2.54 -15.44
N LYS A 22 1.89 -2.06 -14.67
CA LYS A 22 3.11 -2.82 -14.30
C LYS A 22 2.80 -4.17 -13.66
N THR A 23 1.87 -4.20 -12.69
CA THR A 23 1.46 -5.41 -11.99
C THR A 23 0.79 -6.41 -12.93
N MET A 24 -0.08 -5.95 -13.84
CA MET A 24 -0.68 -6.79 -14.87
C MET A 24 0.38 -7.41 -15.80
N LEU A 25 1.37 -6.64 -16.22
CA LEU A 25 2.48 -7.18 -17.03
C LEU A 25 3.31 -8.21 -16.26
N MET A 26 3.54 -7.98 -14.97
CA MET A 26 4.18 -8.95 -14.08
C MET A 26 3.35 -10.23 -13.97
N ASP A 27 2.02 -10.12 -13.82
CA ASP A 27 1.11 -11.26 -13.75
C ASP A 27 1.12 -12.10 -15.02
N LEU A 28 1.00 -11.45 -16.17
CA LEU A 28 1.09 -12.10 -17.47
C LEU A 28 2.43 -12.80 -17.64
N PHE A 29 3.54 -12.10 -17.37
CA PHE A 29 4.87 -12.69 -17.44
C PHE A 29 5.00 -13.91 -16.52
N HIS A 30 4.61 -13.77 -15.24
CA HIS A 30 4.70 -14.86 -14.27
C HIS A 30 3.84 -16.05 -14.69
N SER A 31 2.65 -15.83 -15.27
CA SER A 31 1.77 -16.90 -15.76
C SER A 31 2.36 -17.65 -16.96
N CYS A 32 3.03 -16.94 -17.88
CA CYS A 32 3.61 -17.52 -19.09
C CYS A 32 4.89 -18.32 -18.83
N VAL A 33 5.64 -18.03 -17.76
CA VAL A 33 6.89 -18.74 -17.47
C VAL A 33 6.60 -20.16 -16.96
N VAL A 34 6.96 -21.17 -17.74
CA VAL A 34 6.82 -22.59 -17.38
C VAL A 34 8.03 -23.06 -16.57
N THR A 35 8.09 -22.69 -15.29
CA THR A 35 9.04 -23.27 -14.32
C THR A 35 8.38 -23.38 -12.94
N PRO A 36 8.56 -24.50 -12.22
CA PRO A 36 8.10 -24.60 -10.83
C PRO A 36 8.99 -23.80 -9.86
N ARG A 37 10.20 -23.42 -10.28
CA ARG A 37 11.18 -22.68 -9.47
C ARG A 37 11.07 -21.16 -9.66
N LYS A 38 9.84 -20.64 -9.66
CA LYS A 38 9.54 -19.20 -9.69
C LYS A 38 8.79 -18.80 -8.43
N LYS A 39 9.05 -17.59 -7.95
CA LYS A 39 8.37 -17.03 -6.77
C LYS A 39 7.99 -15.59 -7.03
N ARG A 40 6.70 -15.29 -6.89
CA ARG A 40 6.18 -13.93 -6.84
C ARG A 40 5.91 -13.51 -5.41
N VAL A 41 6.35 -12.33 -5.01
CA VAL A 41 6.18 -11.81 -3.65
C VAL A 41 6.31 -10.29 -3.62
N HIS A 42 5.61 -9.63 -2.71
CA HIS A 42 5.83 -8.20 -2.43
C HIS A 42 7.21 -7.98 -1.79
N PHE A 43 7.89 -6.91 -2.19
CA PHE A 43 9.25 -6.63 -1.73
C PHE A 43 9.37 -6.58 -0.18
N ASN A 44 8.48 -5.87 0.50
CA ASN A 44 8.51 -5.75 1.96
C ASN A 44 8.31 -7.10 2.67
N THR A 45 7.38 -7.93 2.18
CA THR A 45 7.13 -9.27 2.72
C THR A 45 8.36 -10.17 2.55
N PHE A 46 9.06 -10.05 1.42
CA PHE A 46 10.31 -10.76 1.18
C PHE A 46 11.39 -10.31 2.16
N MET A 47 11.61 -9.00 2.35
CA MET A 47 12.61 -8.49 3.27
C MET A 47 12.37 -8.93 4.72
N LEU A 48 11.10 -8.97 5.17
CA LEU A 48 10.76 -9.51 6.48
C LEU A 48 11.13 -11.00 6.63
N ASP A 49 10.95 -11.81 5.59
CA ASP A 49 11.40 -13.22 5.59
C ASP A 49 12.94 -13.30 5.65
N ILE A 50 13.65 -12.48 4.88
CA ILE A 50 15.11 -12.40 4.89
C ILE A 50 15.64 -12.08 6.29
N HIS A 51 15.11 -11.04 6.93
CA HIS A 51 15.53 -10.66 8.28
C HIS A 51 15.28 -11.77 9.30
N LYS A 52 14.15 -12.48 9.21
CA LYS A 52 13.87 -13.65 10.06
C LYS A 52 14.89 -14.77 9.84
N ARG A 53 15.24 -15.08 8.59
CA ARG A 53 16.24 -16.11 8.24
C ARG A 53 17.64 -15.73 8.73
N ILE A 54 18.05 -14.48 8.52
CA ILE A 54 19.32 -13.92 9.01
C ILE A 54 19.38 -14.01 10.54
N HIS A 55 18.31 -13.60 11.22
CA HIS A 55 18.23 -13.63 12.68
C HIS A 55 18.32 -15.06 13.23
N ARG A 56 17.57 -16.01 12.65
CA ARG A 56 17.64 -17.44 13.02
C ARG A 56 19.06 -17.98 12.89
N ARG A 57 19.76 -17.67 11.79
CA ARG A 57 21.15 -18.08 11.59
C ARG A 57 22.12 -17.43 12.56
N LYS A 58 21.92 -16.15 12.91
CA LYS A 58 22.69 -15.48 13.96
C LYS A 58 22.51 -16.14 15.33
N GLN A 59 21.32 -16.64 15.64
CA GLN A 59 21.02 -17.31 16.91
C GLN A 59 21.60 -18.73 17.00
N SER A 60 21.69 -19.46 15.89
CA SER A 60 22.26 -20.81 15.86
C SER A 60 23.80 -20.85 15.97
N LEU A 61 24.46 -19.70 15.98
CA LEU A 61 25.91 -19.58 16.05
C LEU A 61 26.38 -19.37 17.50
N PRO A 62 27.55 -19.91 17.91
CA PRO A 62 28.09 -19.66 19.23
C PRO A 62 28.32 -18.16 19.45
N LYS A 63 27.95 -17.66 20.65
CA LYS A 63 28.19 -16.27 21.06
C LYS A 63 29.68 -15.94 20.88
N ARG A 64 29.96 -14.82 20.22
CA ARG A 64 31.30 -14.31 19.87
C ARG A 64 32.24 -14.46 21.07
N THR A 65 33.24 -15.33 20.98
CA THR A 65 34.37 -15.31 21.91
C THR A 65 35.31 -14.21 21.47
N LEU A 66 35.58 -13.25 22.35
CA LEU A 66 36.53 -12.16 22.13
C LEU A 66 37.89 -12.76 21.73
N GLY A 67 38.32 -12.56 20.47
CA GLY A 67 39.68 -12.97 20.03
C GLY A 67 39.80 -13.61 18.65
N LYS A 68 38.72 -14.10 18.03
CA LYS A 68 38.75 -14.57 16.62
C LYS A 68 37.77 -13.79 15.76
N LEU A 69 38.29 -12.82 15.02
CA LEU A 69 37.56 -11.95 14.11
C LEU A 69 37.23 -12.65 12.79
N PHE A 70 36.57 -13.81 12.82
CA PHE A 70 35.96 -14.33 11.60
C PHE A 70 34.68 -13.53 11.34
N THR A 71 34.73 -12.67 10.31
CA THR A 71 33.56 -11.98 9.75
C THR A 71 32.64 -13.01 9.11
N TYR A 72 31.84 -13.69 9.92
CA TYR A 72 30.84 -14.62 9.42
C TYR A 72 29.73 -13.82 8.75
N ASP A 73 29.56 -14.02 7.44
CA ASP A 73 28.50 -13.42 6.65
C ASP A 73 27.22 -14.28 6.77
N PRO A 74 26.19 -13.84 7.52
CA PRO A 74 24.95 -14.58 7.64
C PRO A 74 24.05 -14.44 6.40
N ILE A 75 24.37 -13.54 5.45
CA ILE A 75 23.54 -13.21 4.29
C ILE A 75 23.83 -14.17 3.13
N SER A 76 25.09 -14.45 2.81
CA SER A 76 25.44 -15.39 1.73
C SER A 76 24.77 -16.76 1.86
N PRO A 77 24.72 -17.40 3.04
CA PRO A 77 24.03 -18.68 3.18
C PRO A 77 22.51 -18.60 3.00
N VAL A 78 21.88 -17.47 3.38
CA VAL A 78 20.45 -17.23 3.13
C VAL A 78 20.19 -17.07 1.63
N ALA A 79 21.07 -16.38 0.91
CA ALA A 79 20.98 -16.29 -0.54
C ALA A 79 21.10 -17.67 -1.21
N VAL A 80 21.96 -18.55 -0.71
CA VAL A 80 22.09 -19.93 -1.21
C VAL A 80 20.81 -20.73 -0.98
N GLU A 81 20.20 -20.65 0.20
CA GLU A 81 18.89 -21.27 0.47
C GLU A 81 17.84 -20.82 -0.55
N ILE A 82 17.73 -19.51 -0.77
CA ILE A 82 16.75 -18.95 -1.72
C ILE A 82 17.06 -19.40 -3.14
N SER A 83 18.33 -19.46 -3.52
CA SER A 83 18.74 -19.94 -4.85
C SER A 83 18.50 -21.43 -5.06
N ASN A 84 18.32 -22.21 -3.98
CA ASN A 84 17.86 -23.61 -4.05
C ASN A 84 16.34 -23.69 -4.14
N GLU A 85 15.61 -22.77 -3.53
CA GLU A 85 14.15 -22.68 -3.61
C GLU A 85 13.68 -22.16 -4.99
N THR A 86 14.35 -21.15 -5.53
CA THR A 86 13.85 -20.40 -6.70
C THR A 86 14.98 -19.98 -7.64
N CYS A 87 14.70 -19.99 -8.95
CA CYS A 87 15.58 -19.44 -9.99
C CYS A 87 15.04 -18.14 -10.59
N LEU A 88 13.76 -17.83 -10.39
CA LEU A 88 13.12 -16.59 -10.84
C LEU A 88 12.40 -15.91 -9.67
N LEU A 89 12.88 -14.72 -9.30
CA LEU A 89 12.23 -13.84 -8.32
C LEU A 89 11.45 -12.75 -9.05
N CYS A 90 10.15 -12.71 -8.80
CA CYS A 90 9.25 -11.66 -9.27
C CYS A 90 8.84 -10.77 -8.09
N PHE A 91 9.42 -9.57 -7.99
CA PHE A 91 9.03 -8.59 -6.97
C PHE A 91 7.96 -7.65 -7.48
N ASP A 92 6.88 -7.57 -6.72
CA ASP A 92 5.92 -6.47 -6.86
C ASP A 92 6.27 -5.34 -5.89
N GLU A 93 6.03 -4.11 -6.33
CA GLU A 93 6.25 -2.88 -5.55
C GLU A 93 7.66 -2.78 -4.95
N PHE A 94 8.69 -2.92 -5.78
CA PHE A 94 10.08 -2.81 -5.35
C PHE A 94 10.39 -1.37 -4.93
N GLN A 95 10.32 -1.10 -3.63
CA GLN A 95 10.62 0.19 -3.01
C GLN A 95 11.43 -0.03 -1.73
N VAL A 96 12.49 0.77 -1.54
CA VAL A 96 13.35 0.69 -0.35
C VAL A 96 13.21 1.96 0.45
N SER A 97 12.75 1.86 1.69
CA SER A 97 12.65 2.98 2.64
C SER A 97 13.51 2.77 3.89
N ASP A 98 13.72 1.53 4.31
CA ASP A 98 14.47 1.20 5.52
C ASP A 98 15.99 1.11 5.26
N VAL A 99 16.76 1.72 6.17
CA VAL A 99 18.23 1.64 6.21
C VAL A 99 18.68 0.19 6.41
N ALA A 100 17.98 -0.59 7.24
CA ALA A 100 18.32 -1.97 7.51
C ALA A 100 18.20 -2.84 6.24
N ASP A 101 17.18 -2.59 5.42
CA ASP A 101 17.00 -3.24 4.13
C ASP A 101 18.10 -2.84 3.15
N ALA A 102 18.37 -1.54 3.04
CA ALA A 102 19.42 -1.00 2.16
C ALA A 102 20.79 -1.65 2.41
N LEU A 103 21.14 -1.90 3.68
CA LEU A 103 22.40 -2.54 4.07
C LEU A 103 22.47 -4.04 3.67
N VAL A 104 21.34 -4.75 3.69
CA VAL A 104 21.29 -6.19 3.37
C VAL A 104 21.22 -6.43 1.87
N LEU A 105 20.50 -5.58 1.13
CA LEU A 105 20.18 -5.78 -0.28
C LEU A 105 21.42 -6.00 -1.17
N LYS A 106 22.45 -5.17 -1.00
CA LYS A 106 23.68 -5.29 -1.79
C LYS A 106 24.28 -6.70 -1.68
N GLN A 107 24.48 -7.17 -0.45
CA GLN A 107 25.13 -8.47 -0.21
C GLN A 107 24.23 -9.63 -0.64
N LEU A 108 22.93 -9.52 -0.37
CA LEU A 108 21.94 -10.53 -0.73
C LEU A 108 21.87 -10.72 -2.25
N PHE A 109 21.65 -9.65 -3.01
CA PHE A 109 21.51 -9.75 -4.47
C PHE A 109 22.82 -10.07 -5.16
N GLN A 110 23.96 -9.65 -4.62
CA GLN A 110 25.27 -10.09 -5.11
C GLN A 110 25.39 -11.62 -5.08
N ALA A 111 24.96 -12.25 -3.98
CA ALA A 111 24.98 -13.69 -3.85
C ALA A 111 23.90 -14.36 -4.72
N LEU A 112 22.68 -13.82 -4.78
CA LEU A 112 21.60 -14.34 -5.63
C LEU A 112 21.97 -14.34 -7.12
N PHE A 113 22.51 -13.23 -7.64
CA PHE A 113 22.92 -13.13 -9.04
C PHE A 113 24.10 -14.04 -9.37
N ARG A 114 25.02 -14.26 -8.42
CA ARG A 114 26.11 -15.25 -8.58
C ARG A 114 25.59 -16.68 -8.63
N SER A 115 24.55 -16.99 -7.86
CA SER A 115 23.86 -18.28 -7.88
C SER A 115 22.93 -18.47 -9.09
N GLY A 116 22.85 -17.49 -10.00
CA GLY A 116 22.06 -17.59 -11.23
C GLY A 116 20.58 -17.28 -11.07
N VAL A 117 20.17 -16.65 -9.97
CA VAL A 117 18.78 -16.19 -9.79
C VAL A 117 18.51 -14.99 -10.68
N VAL A 118 17.42 -15.04 -11.43
CA VAL A 118 16.95 -13.96 -12.31
C VAL A 118 15.92 -13.13 -11.57
N LEU A 119 16.03 -11.81 -11.69
CA LEU A 119 15.12 -10.85 -11.05
C LEU A 119 14.18 -10.23 -12.09
N VAL A 120 12.89 -10.24 -11.82
CA VAL A 120 11.92 -9.35 -12.46
C VAL A 120 11.27 -8.49 -11.38
N ALA A 121 11.24 -7.18 -11.55
CA ALA A 121 10.72 -6.24 -10.56
C ALA A 121 9.83 -5.18 -11.19
N THR A 122 8.74 -4.83 -10.52
CA THR A 122 7.93 -3.63 -10.81
C THR A 122 8.19 -2.58 -9.74
N SER A 123 8.31 -1.30 -10.13
CA SER A 123 8.46 -0.19 -9.18
C SER A 123 7.75 1.07 -9.65
N ASN A 124 7.38 1.94 -8.71
CA ASN A 124 6.90 3.29 -9.03
C ASN A 124 8.07 4.30 -9.16
N ARG A 125 9.32 3.87 -8.96
CA ARG A 125 10.50 4.72 -9.06
C ARG A 125 11.52 4.12 -10.02
N PRO A 126 12.30 4.94 -10.75
CA PRO A 126 13.46 4.43 -11.47
C PRO A 126 14.50 3.87 -10.49
N PRO A 127 15.42 2.99 -10.94
CA PRO A 127 16.47 2.42 -10.11
C PRO A 127 17.28 3.47 -9.32
N ASP A 128 17.56 4.61 -9.93
CA ASP A 128 18.31 5.71 -9.30
C ASP A 128 17.59 6.33 -8.10
N ASP A 129 16.25 6.31 -8.10
CA ASP A 129 15.42 6.92 -7.06
C ASP A 129 14.91 5.92 -6.01
N LEU A 130 15.34 4.65 -6.09
CA LEU A 130 14.89 3.57 -5.20
C LEU A 130 15.10 3.84 -3.71
N TYR A 131 16.19 4.52 -3.37
CA TYR A 131 16.55 4.89 -1.99
C TYR A 131 16.97 6.37 -1.94
N LYS A 132 16.20 7.23 -2.62
CA LYS A 132 16.43 8.68 -2.66
C LYS A 132 16.27 9.26 -1.25
N ASN A 133 17.22 10.09 -0.83
CA ASN A 133 17.29 10.70 0.50
C ASN A 133 17.46 9.72 1.68
N GLY A 134 17.76 8.45 1.42
CA GLY A 134 18.01 7.47 2.47
C GLY A 134 19.33 7.71 3.21
N LEU A 135 19.39 7.34 4.49
CA LEU A 135 20.61 7.43 5.30
C LEU A 135 21.71 6.56 4.68
N GLN A 136 22.93 7.10 4.54
CA GLN A 136 24.08 6.43 3.91
C GLN A 136 23.83 5.95 2.47
N ARG A 137 23.12 6.75 1.66
CA ARG A 137 22.83 6.45 0.24
C ARG A 137 24.06 6.04 -0.58
N ASP A 138 25.25 6.59 -0.30
CA ASP A 138 26.49 6.23 -1.00
C ASP A 138 26.83 4.73 -0.89
N THR A 139 26.50 4.11 0.24
CA THR A 139 26.68 2.66 0.45
C THR A 139 25.71 1.82 -0.41
N PHE A 140 24.59 2.42 -0.81
CA PHE A 140 23.53 1.80 -1.62
C PHE A 140 23.75 1.97 -3.14
N LEU A 141 24.46 3.01 -3.59
CA LEU A 141 24.74 3.24 -5.02
C LEU A 141 25.33 2.00 -5.74
N PRO A 142 26.28 1.24 -5.15
CA PRO A 142 26.80 0.04 -5.80
C PRO A 142 25.75 -1.07 -6.03
N PHE A 143 24.66 -1.08 -5.25
CA PHE A 143 23.55 -2.00 -5.50
C PHE A 143 22.71 -1.54 -6.71
N ILE A 144 22.51 -0.23 -6.87
CA ILE A 144 21.85 0.33 -8.05
C ILE A 144 22.65 -0.05 -9.30
N ASP A 145 23.97 0.13 -9.29
CA ASP A 145 24.84 -0.24 -10.43
C ASP A 145 24.70 -1.73 -10.78
N MET A 146 24.73 -2.60 -9.77
CA MET A 146 24.53 -4.04 -9.94
C MET A 146 23.14 -4.37 -10.52
N LEU A 147 22.09 -3.68 -10.07
CA LEU A 147 20.74 -3.85 -10.58
C LEU A 147 20.66 -3.45 -12.06
N LYS A 148 21.27 -2.34 -12.45
CA LYS A 148 21.34 -1.87 -13.84
C LYS A 148 22.17 -2.78 -14.75
N GLU A 149 23.23 -3.38 -14.22
CA GLU A 149 24.07 -4.34 -14.96
C GLU A 149 23.28 -5.63 -15.26
N ARG A 150 22.53 -6.11 -14.26
CA ARG A 150 21.85 -7.42 -14.27
C ARG A 150 20.42 -7.39 -14.77
N CYS A 151 19.78 -6.22 -14.85
CA CYS A 151 18.40 -6.09 -15.33
C CYS A 151 18.31 -5.14 -16.53
N HIS A 152 17.40 -5.45 -17.46
CA HIS A 152 16.93 -4.48 -18.44
C HIS A 152 15.97 -3.51 -17.76
N ILE A 153 16.24 -2.21 -17.90
CA ILE A 153 15.42 -1.16 -17.30
C ILE A 153 14.40 -0.71 -18.35
N PHE A 154 13.12 -0.88 -18.04
CA PHE A 154 12.03 -0.54 -18.93
C PHE A 154 11.12 0.49 -18.27
N ARG A 155 10.95 1.64 -18.92
CA ARG A 155 9.99 2.66 -18.50
C ARG A 155 8.64 2.37 -19.14
N LEU A 156 7.64 2.13 -18.31
CA LEU A 156 6.25 2.01 -18.72
C LEU A 156 5.62 3.42 -18.68
N ASP A 157 5.74 4.14 -19.80
CA ASP A 157 5.18 5.48 -19.97
C ASP A 157 4.00 5.43 -20.92
N SER A 158 2.83 5.01 -20.42
CA SER A 158 1.62 5.01 -21.23
C SER A 158 0.93 6.38 -21.24
N GLY A 159 1.34 7.35 -20.39
CA GLY A 159 0.59 8.59 -20.11
C GLY A 159 -0.87 8.35 -19.70
N THR A 160 -1.26 7.08 -19.58
CA THR A 160 -2.62 6.61 -19.53
C THR A 160 -2.64 5.59 -18.43
N ASP A 161 -3.25 5.99 -17.33
CA ASP A 161 -3.58 5.09 -16.24
C ASP A 161 -4.61 4.08 -16.75
N TYR A 162 -4.18 2.82 -16.95
CA TYR A 162 -5.04 1.75 -17.47
C TYR A 162 -6.16 1.37 -16.50
N ARG A 163 -6.06 1.75 -15.21
CA ARG A 163 -7.21 1.69 -14.28
C ARG A 163 -8.34 2.62 -14.73
N ARG A 164 -8.02 3.69 -15.46
CA ARG A 164 -9.01 4.64 -16.03
C ARG A 164 -9.57 4.21 -17.37
N LEU A 165 -8.87 3.38 -18.14
CA LEU A 165 -9.32 2.89 -19.46
C LEU A 165 -10.31 1.71 -19.39
N GLY A 166 -10.32 0.94 -18.28
CA GLY A 166 -11.37 -0.06 -18.02
C GLY A 166 -12.78 0.52 -17.80
N LYS A 167 -12.93 1.85 -17.84
CA LYS A 167 -14.18 2.58 -17.57
C LYS A 167 -15.23 2.53 -18.70
N ALA A 168 -15.03 1.76 -19.77
CA ALA A 168 -15.90 1.79 -20.95
C ALA A 168 -16.85 0.58 -21.10
N GLY A 169 -17.17 -0.14 -20.01
CA GLY A 169 -18.19 -1.17 -20.03
C GLY A 169 -19.10 -1.05 -18.83
N ALA A 170 -20.19 -0.26 -18.94
CA ALA A 170 -21.35 -0.20 -18.03
C ALA A 170 -21.07 -0.48 -16.53
N ALA A 171 -19.93 0.01 -16.02
CA ALA A 171 -19.43 -0.40 -14.71
C ALA A 171 -20.25 0.31 -13.64
N ARG A 172 -20.80 -0.46 -12.70
CA ARG A 172 -21.46 0.07 -11.50
C ARG A 172 -20.53 1.10 -10.86
N ALA A 173 -20.92 2.37 -10.87
CA ALA A 173 -20.12 3.41 -10.25
C ALA A 173 -20.28 3.29 -8.72
N PHE A 174 -19.36 2.56 -8.09
CA PHE A 174 -19.28 2.43 -6.62
C PHE A 174 -18.77 3.72 -5.94
N TYR A 175 -18.53 4.74 -6.75
CA TYR A 175 -18.21 6.09 -6.33
C TYR A 175 -19.07 7.08 -7.10
N LEU A 176 -19.87 7.83 -6.36
CA LEU A 176 -20.79 8.81 -6.90
C LEU A 176 -20.38 10.20 -6.41
N THR A 177 -20.11 11.10 -7.35
CA THR A 177 -20.04 12.52 -7.05
C THR A 177 -21.47 13.06 -6.94
N ARG A 178 -21.71 13.97 -6.00
CA ARG A 178 -23.04 14.54 -5.73
C ARG A 178 -23.61 15.29 -6.95
N ASN A 179 -24.30 14.56 -7.81
CA ASN A 179 -25.04 15.05 -8.97
C ASN A 179 -26.53 14.72 -8.79
N ALA A 180 -27.41 15.42 -9.51
CA ALA A 180 -28.85 15.11 -9.51
C ALA A 180 -29.06 13.67 -10.01
N GLY A 181 -29.41 12.75 -9.10
CA GLY A 181 -29.60 11.31 -9.37
C GLY A 181 -28.62 10.38 -8.66
N ALA A 182 -27.55 10.89 -8.04
CA ALA A 182 -26.57 10.07 -7.31
C ALA A 182 -27.16 9.39 -6.06
N GLU A 183 -28.01 10.09 -5.31
CA GLU A 183 -28.67 9.50 -4.14
C GLU A 183 -29.66 8.38 -4.54
N ALA A 184 -30.44 8.59 -5.61
CA ALA A 184 -31.36 7.58 -6.12
C ALA A 184 -30.63 6.33 -6.66
N ALA A 185 -29.47 6.50 -7.30
CA ALA A 185 -28.63 5.39 -7.75
C ALA A 185 -28.06 4.59 -6.57
N LEU A 186 -27.70 5.29 -5.47
CA LEU A 186 -27.21 4.66 -4.26
C LEU A 186 -28.30 3.88 -3.53
N ASP A 187 -29.51 4.44 -3.46
CA ASP A 187 -30.68 3.79 -2.89
C ASP A 187 -31.05 2.52 -3.67
N ALA A 188 -31.05 2.58 -5.01
CA ALA A 188 -31.29 1.42 -5.86
C ALA A 188 -30.23 0.32 -5.66
N LEU A 189 -28.94 0.70 -5.51
CA LEU A 189 -27.87 -0.26 -5.25
C LEU A 189 -28.00 -0.90 -3.86
N PHE A 190 -28.36 -0.11 -2.84
CA PHE A 190 -28.61 -0.62 -1.50
C PHE A 190 -29.77 -1.61 -1.50
N GLU A 191 -30.91 -1.26 -2.11
CA GLU A 191 -32.06 -2.16 -2.22
C GLU A 191 -31.72 -3.48 -2.94
N GLU A 192 -30.96 -3.42 -4.04
CA GLU A 192 -30.53 -4.62 -4.77
C GLU A 192 -29.69 -5.55 -3.90
N LEU A 193 -28.70 -5.00 -3.18
CA LEU A 193 -27.82 -5.81 -2.31
C LEU A 193 -28.55 -6.32 -1.06
N SER A 194 -29.42 -5.50 -0.46
CA SER A 194 -30.27 -5.88 0.67
C SER A 194 -31.24 -7.00 0.31
N PHE A 195 -31.81 -6.99 -0.90
CA PHE A 195 -32.69 -8.06 -1.37
C PHE A 195 -31.99 -9.42 -1.40
N ARG A 196 -30.68 -9.46 -1.70
CA ARG A 196 -29.88 -10.70 -1.70
C ARG A 196 -29.60 -11.24 -0.30
N GLN A 197 -29.53 -10.38 0.72
CA GLN A 197 -29.22 -10.73 2.12
C GLN A 197 -30.40 -11.40 2.85
N LYS A 198 -31.64 -11.28 2.34
CA LYS A 198 -32.87 -11.81 2.96
C LYS A 198 -33.01 -11.49 4.47
N SER A 199 -32.51 -10.33 4.88
CA SER A 199 -32.47 -9.89 6.27
C SER A 199 -33.26 -8.58 6.42
N ASP A 200 -33.88 -8.37 7.57
CA ASP A 200 -34.61 -7.13 7.83
C ASP A 200 -33.65 -5.94 7.90
N THR A 201 -34.07 -4.81 7.31
CA THR A 201 -33.32 -3.56 7.39
C THR A 201 -33.65 -2.85 8.69
N GLY A 202 -32.64 -2.50 9.48
CA GLY A 202 -32.85 -1.81 10.75
C GLY A 202 -31.57 -1.33 11.41
N PRO A 203 -31.68 -0.68 12.58
CA PRO A 203 -30.52 -0.26 13.34
C PRO A 203 -29.84 -1.46 14.02
N GLN A 204 -28.51 -1.50 13.97
CA GLN A 204 -27.72 -2.54 14.62
C GLN A 204 -26.71 -1.89 15.56
N THR A 205 -26.60 -2.45 16.77
CA THR A 205 -25.64 -1.98 17.78
C THR A 205 -24.53 -3.01 17.93
N LEU A 206 -23.30 -2.59 17.63
CA LEU A 206 -22.09 -3.37 17.86
C LEU A 206 -21.55 -3.10 19.26
N SER A 207 -21.05 -4.12 19.94
CA SER A 207 -20.37 -3.96 21.24
C SER A 207 -18.87 -3.98 21.02
N VAL A 208 -18.22 -2.83 21.17
CA VAL A 208 -16.77 -2.67 20.98
C VAL A 208 -16.14 -2.34 22.33
N LEU A 209 -15.35 -3.27 22.88
CA LEU A 209 -14.68 -3.09 24.18
C LEU A 209 -15.64 -2.65 25.31
N GLY A 210 -16.91 -3.09 25.27
CA GLY A 210 -17.93 -2.74 26.24
C GLY A 210 -18.69 -1.43 25.97
N ARG A 211 -18.40 -0.73 24.86
CA ARG A 211 -19.13 0.46 24.39
C ARG A 211 -20.11 0.09 23.26
N PRO A 212 -21.37 0.56 23.28
CA PRO A 212 -22.30 0.39 22.17
C PRO A 212 -21.99 1.37 21.03
N VAL A 213 -21.87 0.85 19.81
CA VAL A 213 -21.77 1.62 18.56
C VAL A 213 -22.97 1.29 17.69
N THR A 214 -23.91 2.23 17.57
CA THR A 214 -25.16 2.03 16.83
C THR A 214 -25.07 2.60 15.42
N LEU A 215 -25.32 1.76 14.42
CA LEU A 215 -25.52 2.12 13.01
C LEU A 215 -27.02 2.11 12.73
N GLN A 216 -27.53 3.16 12.09
CA GLN A 216 -28.99 3.35 11.96
C GLN A 216 -29.62 2.48 10.88
N LYS A 217 -28.87 2.18 9.80
CA LYS A 217 -29.38 1.45 8.66
C LYS A 217 -28.41 0.33 8.28
N THR A 218 -28.80 -0.89 8.61
CA THR A 218 -28.02 -2.11 8.33
C THR A 218 -28.96 -3.19 7.81
N CYS A 219 -28.45 -4.11 7.00
CA CYS A 219 -29.19 -5.25 6.46
C CYS A 219 -28.21 -6.41 6.24
N GLY A 220 -28.27 -7.42 7.11
CA GLY A 220 -27.32 -8.54 7.08
C GLY A 220 -25.87 -8.05 7.21
N SER A 221 -25.01 -8.40 6.25
CA SER A 221 -23.61 -7.93 6.20
C SER A 221 -23.40 -6.61 5.45
N ILE A 222 -24.45 -5.80 5.28
CA ILE A 222 -24.41 -4.49 4.64
C ILE A 222 -24.72 -3.38 5.65
N ALA A 223 -23.90 -2.35 5.70
CA ALA A 223 -24.17 -1.13 6.45
C ALA A 223 -24.34 0.09 5.53
N ASP A 224 -25.33 0.93 5.80
CA ASP A 224 -25.56 2.21 5.12
C ASP A 224 -25.46 3.34 6.13
N CYS A 225 -24.34 4.06 6.05
CA CYS A 225 -23.91 5.03 7.05
C CYS A 225 -23.67 6.39 6.40
N THR A 226 -23.83 7.44 7.19
CA THR A 226 -23.39 8.78 6.81
C THR A 226 -21.95 9.03 7.26
N PHE A 227 -21.26 9.97 6.60
CA PHE A 227 -19.93 10.40 7.01
C PHE A 227 -19.91 10.92 8.46
N ASP A 228 -20.96 11.60 8.90
CA ASP A 228 -21.04 12.13 10.27
C ASP A 228 -21.15 11.01 11.32
N GLU A 229 -21.90 9.94 11.02
CA GLU A 229 -22.00 8.78 11.91
C GLU A 229 -20.66 8.05 12.10
N LEU A 230 -19.84 7.99 11.05
CA LEU A 230 -18.56 7.30 11.08
C LEU A 230 -17.42 8.20 11.57
N CYS A 231 -17.32 9.42 11.06
CA CYS A 231 -16.17 10.30 11.29
C CYS A 231 -16.48 11.53 12.14
N GLY A 232 -17.75 11.93 12.28
CA GLY A 232 -18.20 13.01 13.16
C GLY A 232 -18.25 12.61 14.63
N LYS A 233 -18.52 11.32 14.92
CA LYS A 233 -18.46 10.74 16.27
C LYS A 233 -17.02 10.37 16.67
N PRO A 234 -16.72 10.29 17.99
CA PRO A 234 -15.42 9.84 18.47
C PRO A 234 -15.31 8.31 18.37
N LEU A 235 -15.23 7.82 17.13
CA LEU A 235 -14.92 6.44 16.79
C LEU A 235 -13.43 6.29 16.50
N GLY A 236 -12.87 5.14 16.87
CA GLY A 236 -11.46 4.80 16.72
C GLY A 236 -11.24 3.53 15.89
N ALA A 237 -9.98 3.14 15.75
CA ALA A 237 -9.58 1.97 14.96
C ALA A 237 -10.27 0.66 15.41
N SER A 238 -10.47 0.47 16.72
CA SER A 238 -11.18 -0.70 17.26
C SER A 238 -12.64 -0.78 16.79
N ASP A 239 -13.31 0.37 16.65
CA ASP A 239 -14.70 0.42 16.21
C ASP A 239 -14.81 0.04 14.74
N TYR A 240 -13.93 0.58 13.89
CA TYR A 240 -13.89 0.26 12.47
C TYR A 240 -13.47 -1.19 12.20
N LEU A 241 -12.55 -1.73 13.00
CA LEU A 241 -12.16 -3.14 12.89
C LEU A 241 -13.34 -4.07 13.22
N GLU A 242 -14.15 -3.72 14.22
CA GLU A 242 -15.34 -4.51 14.55
C GLU A 242 -16.39 -4.37 13.45
N MET A 243 -16.65 -3.16 12.93
CA MET A 243 -17.51 -2.99 11.76
C MET A 243 -17.06 -3.84 10.57
N ALA A 244 -15.75 -3.89 10.30
CA ALA A 244 -15.17 -4.69 9.22
C ALA A 244 -15.27 -6.20 9.43
N ARG A 245 -15.66 -6.68 10.62
CA ARG A 245 -15.94 -8.10 10.89
C ARG A 245 -17.41 -8.45 10.68
N HIS A 246 -18.32 -7.49 10.88
CA HIS A 246 -19.76 -7.71 10.76
C HIS A 246 -20.29 -7.35 9.37
N PHE A 247 -19.61 -6.43 8.67
CA PHE A 247 -20.05 -5.94 7.36
C PHE A 247 -19.00 -6.18 6.28
N ASP A 248 -19.44 -6.81 5.20
CA ASP A 248 -18.63 -7.05 4.00
C ASP A 248 -18.78 -5.91 2.99
N THR A 249 -19.87 -5.13 3.10
CA THR A 249 -20.15 -3.95 2.27
C THR A 249 -20.63 -2.78 3.12
N VAL A 250 -20.00 -1.62 2.96
CA VAL A 250 -20.34 -0.40 3.68
C VAL A 250 -20.57 0.76 2.70
N PHE A 251 -21.75 1.36 2.78
CA PHE A 251 -22.09 2.60 2.08
C PHE A 251 -21.76 3.78 2.99
N ILE A 252 -21.04 4.77 2.44
CA ILE A 252 -20.67 6.00 3.13
C ILE A 252 -21.26 7.18 2.36
N ARG A 253 -22.32 7.76 2.92
CA ARG A 253 -23.07 8.88 2.34
C ARG A 253 -22.52 10.23 2.78
N ASN A 254 -22.69 11.22 1.92
CA ASN A 254 -22.45 12.63 2.21
C ASN A 254 -21.02 12.94 2.69
N VAL A 255 -20.01 12.32 2.07
CA VAL A 255 -18.62 12.64 2.37
C VAL A 255 -18.32 14.07 1.90
N PRO A 256 -18.04 15.03 2.81
CA PRO A 256 -17.73 16.39 2.43
C PRO A 256 -16.34 16.48 1.80
N ARG A 257 -16.01 17.65 1.23
CA ARG A 257 -14.59 17.96 0.95
C ARG A 257 -13.87 18.08 2.29
N LEU A 258 -12.83 17.28 2.48
CA LEU A 258 -12.03 17.23 3.70
C LEU A 258 -11.03 18.39 3.67
N THR A 259 -11.47 19.52 4.21
CA THR A 259 -10.68 20.75 4.41
C THR A 259 -9.90 20.69 5.72
N ARG A 260 -8.93 21.60 5.94
CA ARG A 260 -8.17 21.71 7.20
C ARG A 260 -9.07 21.79 8.46
N SER A 261 -10.24 22.42 8.37
CA SER A 261 -11.22 22.48 9.47
C SER A 261 -11.81 21.13 9.88
N LEU A 262 -11.73 20.12 9.01
CA LEU A 262 -12.20 18.76 9.25
C LEU A 262 -11.03 17.78 9.48
N LYS A 263 -9.89 18.27 9.99
CA LYS A 263 -8.66 17.49 10.16
C LYS A 263 -8.86 16.21 10.98
N ASP A 264 -9.58 16.28 12.08
CA ASP A 264 -9.85 15.11 12.92
C ASP A 264 -10.75 14.10 12.22
N GLN A 265 -11.79 14.57 11.51
CA GLN A 265 -12.66 13.72 10.71
C GLN A 265 -11.88 13.08 9.54
N ALA A 266 -10.94 13.81 8.91
CA ALA A 266 -10.09 13.31 7.84
C ALA A 266 -9.13 12.21 8.33
N ARG A 267 -8.54 12.37 9.53
CA ARG A 267 -7.72 11.33 10.17
C ARG A 267 -8.54 10.09 10.54
N ARG A 268 -9.76 10.27 11.05
CA ARG A 268 -10.70 9.17 11.31
C ARG A 268 -11.09 8.44 10.02
N PHE A 269 -11.37 9.19 8.95
CA PHE A 269 -11.69 8.63 7.64
C PHE A 269 -10.51 7.84 7.05
N THR A 270 -9.28 8.35 7.18
CA THR A 270 -8.06 7.63 6.79
C THR A 270 -7.98 6.29 7.54
N THR A 271 -8.15 6.32 8.86
CA THR A 271 -8.14 5.11 9.70
C THR A 271 -9.26 4.13 9.32
N LEU A 272 -10.46 4.62 9.00
CA LEU A 272 -11.60 3.82 8.56
C LEU A 272 -11.27 3.08 7.27
N ILE A 273 -10.86 3.80 6.22
CA ILE A 273 -10.53 3.22 4.93
C ILE A 273 -9.37 2.23 5.05
N ASP A 274 -8.40 2.51 5.91
CA ASP A 274 -7.29 1.60 6.16
C ASP A 274 -7.76 0.25 6.72
N ASN A 275 -8.63 0.27 7.73
CA ASN A 275 -9.16 -0.95 8.33
C ASN A 275 -10.03 -1.72 7.32
N PHE A 276 -10.85 -1.03 6.54
CA PHE A 276 -11.70 -1.64 5.53
C PHE A 276 -10.88 -2.26 4.40
N TYR A 277 -9.81 -1.61 3.98
CA TYR A 277 -8.89 -2.11 2.96
C TYR A 277 -8.18 -3.38 3.41
N ASP A 278 -7.63 -3.36 4.62
CA ASP A 278 -6.90 -4.50 5.18
C ASP A 278 -7.82 -5.72 5.42
N LYS A 279 -9.12 -5.49 5.63
CA LYS A 279 -10.14 -6.53 5.78
C LYS A 279 -10.91 -6.87 4.50
N LYS A 280 -10.55 -6.27 3.37
CA LYS A 280 -11.22 -6.48 2.07
C LYS A 280 -12.72 -6.16 2.09
N VAL A 281 -13.13 -5.21 2.94
CA VAL A 281 -14.50 -4.69 2.97
C VAL A 281 -14.74 -3.84 1.73
N ARG A 282 -15.90 -4.03 1.10
CA ARG A 282 -16.36 -3.27 -0.06
C ARG A 282 -16.93 -1.93 0.39
N VAL A 283 -16.49 -0.85 -0.25
CA VAL A 283 -16.93 0.50 0.13
C VAL A 283 -17.60 1.18 -1.04
N VAL A 284 -18.82 1.69 -0.81
CA VAL A 284 -19.55 2.52 -1.76
C VAL A 284 -19.59 3.94 -1.23
N LEU A 285 -19.11 4.91 -2.02
CA LEU A 285 -18.94 6.29 -1.56
C LEU A 285 -19.82 7.27 -2.34
N LEU A 286 -20.53 8.12 -1.60
CA LEU A 286 -21.17 9.31 -2.14
C LEU A 286 -20.47 10.55 -1.56
N ALA A 287 -19.73 11.25 -2.41
CA ALA A 287 -18.86 12.35 -2.00
C ALA A 287 -19.17 13.67 -2.74
N ALA A 288 -18.83 14.79 -2.10
CA ALA A 288 -19.03 16.14 -2.63
C ALA A 288 -18.02 16.54 -3.73
N ALA A 289 -16.93 15.80 -3.89
CA ALA A 289 -15.93 16.00 -4.91
C ALA A 289 -15.22 14.68 -5.22
N PRO A 290 -14.75 14.47 -6.46
CA PRO A 290 -13.92 13.34 -6.90
C PRO A 290 -12.81 12.95 -5.91
N VAL A 291 -12.41 11.67 -5.87
CA VAL A 291 -11.44 11.14 -4.88
C VAL A 291 -10.12 11.92 -4.90
N ASP A 292 -9.65 12.33 -6.08
CA ASP A 292 -8.44 13.14 -6.31
C ASP A 292 -8.55 14.58 -5.78
N GLN A 293 -9.77 15.06 -5.51
CA GLN A 293 -10.07 16.40 -5.00
C GLN A 293 -10.78 16.38 -3.64
N LEU A 294 -10.86 15.20 -3.02
CA LEU A 294 -11.58 15.01 -1.77
C LEU A 294 -10.83 15.66 -0.59
N PHE A 295 -9.49 15.69 -0.65
CA PHE A 295 -8.63 16.31 0.35
C PHE A 295 -8.09 17.66 -0.16
N VAL A 296 -8.37 18.74 0.56
CA VAL A 296 -7.92 20.10 0.21
C VAL A 296 -6.96 20.60 1.29
N LEU A 297 -5.65 20.48 1.04
CA LEU A 297 -4.59 20.80 2.01
C LEU A 297 -3.94 22.18 1.79
N ALA A 298 -4.23 22.86 0.67
CA ALA A 298 -3.60 24.11 0.28
C ALA A 298 -4.42 25.35 0.68
N GLY A 299 -3.83 26.21 1.50
CA GLY A 299 -4.17 27.64 1.67
C GLY A 299 -4.78 28.01 3.02
N GLY A 300 -4.08 28.82 3.83
CA GLY A 300 -4.75 29.67 4.84
C GLY A 300 -3.93 30.16 6.03
N GLU A 301 -3.30 29.28 6.82
CA GLU A 301 -2.91 29.62 8.21
C GLU A 301 -1.41 29.46 8.53
N ASP A 302 -0.58 29.12 7.56
CA ASP A 302 0.88 29.01 7.78
C ASP A 302 1.53 30.38 8.09
N GLU A 303 0.84 31.51 7.95
CA GLU A 303 1.35 32.83 8.39
C GLU A 303 0.99 33.18 9.83
N LEU A 304 -0.20 32.81 10.31
CA LEU A 304 -0.67 33.19 11.65
C LEU A 304 -0.03 32.33 12.75
N ASP A 305 0.09 31.02 12.51
CA ASP A 305 0.81 30.11 13.40
C ASP A 305 2.32 30.37 13.37
N ARG A 306 2.88 30.81 12.23
CA ARG A 306 4.28 31.24 12.14
C ARG A 306 4.54 32.50 12.97
N GLN A 307 3.67 33.50 12.90
CA GLN A 307 3.80 34.71 13.71
C GLN A 307 3.74 34.40 15.22
N LEU A 308 2.84 33.52 15.65
CA LEU A 308 2.73 33.13 17.06
C LEU A 308 3.93 32.28 17.55
N LEU A 309 4.51 31.44 16.69
CA LEU A 309 5.67 30.61 17.02
C LEU A 309 7.00 31.38 17.02
N ASP A 310 7.13 32.40 16.15
CA ASP A 310 8.25 33.34 16.15
C ASP A 310 8.24 34.24 17.40
N ASP A 311 7.07 34.73 17.82
CA ASP A 311 6.92 35.54 19.04
C ASP A 311 7.27 34.75 20.33
N LEU A 312 7.15 33.42 20.30
CA LEU A 312 7.46 32.52 21.42
C LEU A 312 8.88 31.92 21.37
N GLY A 313 9.67 32.22 20.33
CA GLY A 313 11.06 31.77 20.22
C GLY A 313 11.25 30.25 20.05
N LEU A 314 10.23 29.54 19.56
CA LEU A 314 10.21 28.06 19.41
C LEU A 314 10.37 27.60 17.94
N SER A 315 10.82 28.48 17.04
CA SER A 315 10.68 28.30 15.58
C SER A 315 11.32 27.01 15.05
N ALA A 316 12.58 26.72 15.37
CA ALA A 316 13.29 25.62 14.69
C ALA A 316 12.77 24.19 15.00
N ALA A 317 12.31 23.93 16.22
CA ALA A 317 11.82 22.60 16.61
C ALA A 317 10.34 22.41 16.28
N ALA A 318 9.53 23.48 16.43
CA ALA A 318 8.13 23.47 16.07
C ALA A 318 7.92 23.43 14.55
N GLU A 319 8.78 24.10 13.76
CA GLU A 319 8.79 24.01 12.30
C GLU A 319 9.11 22.59 11.83
N GLN A 320 10.12 21.94 12.42
CA GLN A 320 10.42 20.55 12.07
C GLN A 320 9.23 19.63 12.41
N LEU A 321 8.66 19.72 13.61
CA LEU A 321 7.51 18.90 14.02
C LEU A 321 6.24 19.18 13.20
N SER A 322 5.97 20.43 12.82
CA SER A 322 4.82 20.79 11.98
C SER A 322 5.01 20.33 10.53
N LEU A 323 6.23 20.40 10.00
CA LEU A 323 6.60 19.87 8.69
C LEU A 323 6.51 18.35 8.65
N PHE A 324 7.04 17.65 9.66
CA PHE A 324 6.97 16.19 9.77
C PHE A 324 5.51 15.70 9.85
N THR A 325 4.68 16.35 10.66
CA THR A 325 3.25 15.99 10.77
C THR A 325 2.46 16.33 9.52
N ALA A 326 2.79 17.41 8.80
CA ALA A 326 2.16 17.75 7.53
C ALA A 326 2.53 16.76 6.42
N GLU A 327 3.80 16.34 6.32
CA GLU A 327 4.23 15.34 5.33
C GLU A 327 3.61 13.96 5.59
N GLU A 328 3.57 13.51 6.85
CA GLU A 328 2.91 12.26 7.22
C GLU A 328 1.40 12.29 6.92
N GLU A 329 0.74 13.41 7.17
CA GLU A 329 -0.67 13.60 6.84
C GLU A 329 -0.91 13.57 5.32
N ILE A 330 -0.11 14.29 4.55
CA ILE A 330 -0.18 14.26 3.08
C ILE A 330 -0.01 12.84 2.56
N PHE A 331 0.98 12.10 3.08
CA PHE A 331 1.22 10.72 2.70
C PHE A 331 0.05 9.79 3.08
N ALA A 332 -0.50 9.95 4.28
CA ALA A 332 -1.67 9.19 4.73
C ALA A 332 -2.86 9.43 3.79
N PHE A 333 -3.12 10.68 3.40
CA PHE A 333 -4.20 11.02 2.48
C PHE A 333 -3.99 10.50 1.06
N GLN A 334 -2.79 10.62 0.50
CA GLN A 334 -2.47 10.03 -0.81
C GLN A 334 -2.67 8.52 -0.83
N ARG A 335 -2.27 7.84 0.26
CA ARG A 335 -2.50 6.40 0.44
C ARG A 335 -4.00 6.08 0.52
N THR A 336 -4.79 6.86 1.26
CA THR A 336 -6.25 6.70 1.32
C THR A 336 -6.90 6.87 -0.05
N VAL A 337 -6.52 7.89 -0.82
CA VAL A 337 -7.00 8.10 -2.20
C VAL A 337 -6.70 6.87 -3.06
N SER A 338 -5.47 6.38 -3.05
CA SER A 338 -5.09 5.18 -3.82
C SER A 338 -5.89 3.93 -3.40
N ARG A 339 -6.13 3.75 -2.10
CA ARG A 339 -6.93 2.62 -1.58
C ARG A 339 -8.39 2.72 -2.02
N LEU A 340 -8.96 3.93 -1.98
CA LEU A 340 -10.33 4.19 -2.43
C LEU A 340 -10.49 3.94 -3.93
N GLU A 341 -9.51 4.31 -4.75
CA GLU A 341 -9.51 4.01 -6.18
C GLU A 341 -9.45 2.50 -6.44
N GLU A 342 -8.66 1.75 -5.67
CA GLU A 342 -8.56 0.30 -5.80
C GLU A 342 -9.85 -0.41 -5.36
N MET A 343 -10.47 0.04 -4.27
CA MET A 343 -11.76 -0.47 -3.78
C MET A 343 -12.91 -0.29 -4.78
N GLN A 344 -12.77 0.59 -5.78
CA GLN A 344 -13.77 0.81 -6.82
C GLN A 344 -13.63 -0.14 -8.02
N THR A 345 -12.60 -0.99 -8.04
CA THR A 345 -12.38 -1.92 -9.15
C THR A 345 -13.28 -3.14 -9.05
N GLU A 346 -13.77 -3.65 -10.18
CA GLU A 346 -14.55 -4.90 -10.21
C GLU A 346 -13.75 -6.09 -9.69
N SER A 347 -12.42 -6.11 -9.88
CA SER A 347 -11.55 -7.14 -9.31
C SER A 347 -11.62 -7.18 -7.79
N TYR A 348 -11.61 -6.02 -7.13
CA TYR A 348 -11.70 -5.94 -5.66
C TYR A 348 -13.06 -6.44 -5.16
N TRP A 349 -14.13 -6.19 -5.92
CA TRP A 349 -15.47 -6.67 -5.59
C TRP A 349 -15.69 -8.15 -5.91
N SER A 350 -14.98 -8.69 -6.92
CA SER A 350 -15.10 -10.10 -7.34
C SER A 350 -14.25 -11.04 -6.49
N ASP A 351 -13.12 -10.57 -5.97
CA ASP A 351 -12.27 -11.34 -5.05
C ASP A 351 -12.87 -11.44 -3.63
N GLY A 352 -13.94 -10.69 -3.34
CA GLY A 352 -14.64 -10.65 -2.05
C GLY A 352 -15.99 -11.39 -2.02
N ASP A 353 -16.39 -12.02 -3.13
CA ASP A 353 -17.47 -13.02 -3.20
C ASP A 353 -16.86 -14.43 -3.10
#